data_AF-A0A1X9M7F1-F1
#
_entry.id   AF-A0A1X9M7F1-F1
#
_cell.length_a   1.000
_cell.length_b   1.000
_cell.length_c   1.000
_cell.angle_alpha   90.00
_cell.angle_beta   90.00
_cell.angle_gamma   90.00
#
_symmetry.space_group_name_H-M   'P 1'
#
loop_
_entity.id
_entity.type
_entity.pdbx_description
1 polymer ?
#
loop_
_entity_poly.entity_id
_entity_poly.type
_entity_poly.pdbx_seq_one_letter_code
_entity_poly.pdbx_strand_id
1 'polypeptide(L)' 'MLDFSWKVFSMTGNVDTYLLLKELERDSEEQFGQEDVQEMEISDAPTH' A
#
# COMPACT_ATOMS: atom_id res chain seq x y z
N MET A 1 -1.29 -0.83 -8.11
CA MET A 1 -0.88 0.57 -8.47
C MET A 1 0.06 1.17 -7.40
N LEU A 2 1.33 0.75 -7.31
CA LEU A 2 2.19 1.12 -6.17
C LEU A 2 3.03 2.40 -6.36
N ASP A 3 3.15 2.93 -7.58
CA ASP A 3 4.12 3.99 -7.87
C ASP A 3 3.67 5.41 -7.47
N PHE A 4 2.36 5.70 -7.48
CA PHE A 4 1.88 7.07 -7.27
C PHE A 4 1.92 7.49 -5.79
N SER A 5 1.29 6.74 -4.89
CA SER A 5 1.30 6.99 -3.45
C SER A 5 2.73 7.00 -2.90
N TRP A 6 3.57 6.04 -3.32
CA TRP A 6 4.99 6.00 -2.95
C TRP A 6 5.77 7.23 -3.44
N LYS A 7 5.55 7.66 -4.69
CA LYS A 7 6.21 8.85 -5.23
C LYS A 7 5.86 10.11 -4.44
N VAL A 8 4.58 10.31 -4.10
CA VAL A 8 4.14 11.45 -3.29
C VAL A 8 4.81 11.44 -1.91
N PHE A 9 4.86 10.27 -1.26
CA PHE A 9 5.56 10.12 0.02
C PHE A 9 7.05 10.42 -0.11
N SER A 10 7.74 9.86 -1.11
CA SER A 10 9.17 10.08 -1.32
C SER A 10 9.54 11.55 -1.55
N MET A 11 8.64 12.33 -2.15
CA MET A 11 8.85 13.75 -2.43
C MET A 11 8.52 14.65 -1.24
N THR A 12 7.53 14.28 -0.44
CA THR A 12 6.96 15.18 0.59
C THR A 12 7.30 14.75 2.01
N GLY A 13 7.63 13.47 2.23
CA GLY A 13 7.75 12.86 3.55
C GLY A 13 6.45 12.87 4.36
N ASN A 14 5.32 13.24 3.75
CA ASN A 14 4.06 13.42 4.47
C ASN A 14 3.33 12.07 4.59
N VAL A 15 3.37 11.50 5.80
CA VAL A 15 2.75 10.20 6.11
C VAL A 15 1.22 10.25 6.04
N ASP A 16 0.60 11.34 6.46
CA ASP A 16 -0.86 11.47 6.45
C ASP A 16 -1.39 11.42 5.01
N THR A 17 -0.71 12.10 4.09
CA THR A 17 -1.06 12.09 2.66
C THR A 17 -0.88 10.70 2.05
N TYR A 18 0.18 9.99 2.42
CA TYR A 18 0.40 8.62 1.95
C TYR A 18 -0.73 7.68 2.39
N LEU A 19 -1.12 7.72 3.67
CA LEU A 19 -2.19 6.88 4.20
C LEU A 19 -3.54 7.17 3.54
N LEU A 20 -3.87 8.44 3.33
CA LEU A 20 -5.08 8.84 2.61
C LEU A 20 -5.09 8.31 1.17
N LEU A 21 -3.96 8.40 0.46
CA LEU A 21 -3.84 7.85 -0.91
C LEU A 21 -3.98 6.33 -0.92
N LYS A 22 -3.37 5.63 0.05
CA LYS A 22 -3.49 4.16 0.19
C LYS A 22 -4.93 3.73 0.47
N GLU A 23 -5.69 4.50 1.25
CA GLU A 23 -7.10 4.21 1.53
C GLU A 23 -7.96 4.37 0.28
N LEU A 24 -7.75 5.44 -0.50
CA LEU A 24 -8.44 5.65 -1.78
C LEU A 24 -8.09 4.58 -2.83
N GLU A 25 -6.83 4.15 -2.87
CA GLU A 25 -6.38 3.03 -3.71
C GLU A 25 -7.10 1.74 -3.29
N ARG A 26 -7.17 1.44 -1.99
CA ARG A 26 -7.88 0.26 -1.45
C ARG A 26 -9.36 0.27 -1.80
N ASP A 27 -10.05 1.39 -1.62
CA ASP A 27 -11.47 1.53 -1.98
C ASP A 27 -11.71 1.33 -3.49
N SER A 28 -10.73 1.70 -4.32
CA SER A 28 -10.77 1.49 -5.77
C SER A 28 -10.52 0.01 -6.13
N GLU A 29 -9.53 -0.63 -5.51
CA GLU A 29 -9.20 -2.05 -5.72
C GLU A 29 -10.34 -2.99 -5.27
N GLU A 30 -11.02 -2.65 -4.16
CA GLU A 30 -12.22 -3.37 -3.68
C GLU A 30 -13.39 -3.29 -4.68
N GLN A 31 -13.45 -2.23 -5.50
CA GLN A 31 -14.51 -2.01 -6.48
C GLN A 31 -14.24 -2.67 -7.84
N PHE A 32 -12.97 -2.90 -8.20
CA PHE A 32 -12.55 -3.51 -9.47
C PHE A 32 -12.18 -5.00 -9.39
N GLY A 33 -12.15 -5.58 -8.18
CA GLY A 33 -12.04 -7.03 -7.99
C GLY A 33 -10.60 -7.53 -8.14
N GLN A 34 -9.96 -7.76 -6.98
CA GLN A 34 -8.86 -8.72 -6.78
C GLN A 34 -7.81 -8.81 -7.90
N GLU A 35 -6.99 -7.77 -8.05
CA GLU A 35 -5.64 -7.92 -8.60
C GLU A 35 -4.73 -7.15 -7.63
N ASP A 36 -3.77 -7.83 -6.99
CA ASP A 36 -2.81 -7.31 -5.99
C ASP A 36 -3.15 -7.47 -4.49
N VAL A 37 -3.77 -8.58 -4.07
CA VAL A 37 -3.70 -8.98 -2.64
C VAL A 37 -2.34 -9.62 -2.34
N GLN A 38 -1.45 -8.80 -1.77
CA GLN A 38 -0.45 -9.15 -0.75
C GLN A 38 0.59 -10.24 -1.09
N GLU A 39 1.69 -9.85 -1.71
CA GLU A 39 2.99 -10.51 -1.50
C GLU A 39 3.80 -9.72 -0.46
N MET A 40 3.34 -9.71 0.80
CA MET A 40 4.16 -9.31 1.95
C MET A 40 3.64 -9.98 3.23
N GLU A 41 3.50 -11.29 3.22
CA GLU A 41 3.25 -12.09 4.43
C GLU A 41 4.10 -13.38 4.40
N ILE A 42 5.43 -13.29 4.27
CA ILE A 42 6.30 -14.35 4.80
C ILE A 42 7.69 -13.79 5.13
N SER A 43 8.23 -14.18 6.28
CA SER A 43 9.61 -14.03 6.79
C SER A 43 9.92 -12.84 7.71
N ASP A 44 9.35 -12.85 8.92
CA ASP A 44 10.22 -12.80 10.11
C ASP A 44 9.50 -13.31 11.36
N ALA A 45 9.44 -14.63 11.48
CA ALA A 45 9.24 -15.30 12.77
C ALA A 45 10.14 -16.55 12.80
N PRO A 46 11.36 -16.47 13.36
CA PRO A 46 12.06 -17.67 13.76
C PRO A 46 11.45 -18.16 15.09
N THR A 47 10.67 -19.22 14.99
CA THR A 47 10.38 -20.14 16.09
C THR A 47 11.67 -20.84 16.50
N HIS A 48 12.24 -20.52 17.68
CA HIS A 48 12.85 -21.49 18.61
C HIS A 48 13.12 -20.85 19.97
#